data_AF-A0A5A7YI89-F1
#
_entry.id   AF-A0A5A7YI89-F1
#
_cell.length_a   1.000
_cell.length_b   1.000
_cell.length_c   1.000
_cell.angle_alpha   90.00
_cell.angle_beta   90.00
_cell.angle_gamma   90.00
#
_symmetry.space_group_name_H-M   'P 1'
#
loop_
_entity.id
_entity.type
_entity.pdbx_description
1 polymer ?
#
loop_
_entity_poly.entity_id
_entity_poly.type
_entity_poly.pdbx_seq_one_letter_code
_entity_poly.pdbx_strand_id
1 'polypeptide(L)'
;MRRSFRASVAGSLTCGVLVASAFTHGVGFGIGVATAEPVGPQGIASLVAAVANADQKLQDLGANIQAEQEGVNKAIVAVQTARDDAVAAQAEVDASQAALKDATAAITSAQDRFDTFAASAYVNGPSASYVTAKDPADVLATAATGETLNVSTQQAIADLQRARTEQVNRDSAARLAKQKADQSVVDAQSSQDAAVASLTQAQQTFKDQQAQLDQLTAERSAAQAKLAAARPAAAPVVTVAAKTLPTGAVPSTDWDRDPAAAAPGNSKWDVAWDPTLPAIPSAFVSGDPIAILNTVLGMATTSTQATQQMGRSFLQKLGIIPTPSGFTNGAIPRVYGRQASEYVIQRAGAQRGVPYSWGGGNAVGPSRGIDSGAGTTGFDCSGLILYAFAGVGIKLPHYSGAQYDMGRKIPTSQARRGDVIFYGPGGSQHVALFLGNGQMLEAPYTGSNVKVSPVRTSGMTPYVVRYIEY
;
A
#
# COMPACT_ATOMS: atom_id res chain seq x y z
N MET A 1 -52.72 12.23 12.91
CA MET A 1 -52.90 11.76 14.30
C MET A 1 -51.59 11.15 14.79
N ARG A 2 -50.96 11.78 15.78
CA ARG A 2 -49.78 11.30 16.49
C ARG A 2 -50.14 10.06 17.30
N ARG A 3 -49.35 8.98 17.23
CA ARG A 3 -49.29 7.97 18.28
C ARG A 3 -47.86 7.59 18.57
N SER A 4 -47.43 8.10 19.71
CA SER A 4 -46.32 7.73 20.55
C SER A 4 -46.40 6.28 21.02
N PHE A 5 -45.26 5.58 20.98
CA PHE A 5 -45.01 4.43 21.84
C PHE A 5 -43.59 4.57 22.42
N ARG A 6 -43.53 4.58 23.75
CA ARG A 6 -42.33 4.47 24.60
C ARG A 6 -42.19 3.01 25.04
N ALA A 7 -40.98 2.46 24.99
CA ALA A 7 -40.36 1.55 25.98
C ALA A 7 -38.98 1.14 25.40
N SER A 8 -37.88 1.61 25.98
CA SER A 8 -37.14 0.99 27.09
C SER A 8 -35.99 0.12 26.56
N VAL A 9 -34.77 0.64 26.62
CA VAL A 9 -33.56 -0.18 26.62
C VAL A 9 -32.72 0.26 27.81
N ALA A 10 -32.46 -0.71 28.66
CA ALA A 10 -31.73 -0.62 29.91
C ALA A 10 -30.26 -0.27 29.69
N GLY A 11 -29.69 0.41 30.68
CA GLY A 11 -28.29 0.82 30.68
C GLY A 11 -27.30 -0.34 30.78
N SER A 12 -26.09 -0.06 30.29
CA SER A 12 -24.85 -0.65 30.77
C SER A 12 -23.78 0.44 30.67
N LEU A 13 -23.58 1.11 31.80
CA LEU A 13 -22.41 1.94 32.10
C LEU A 13 -21.24 1.00 32.37
N THR A 14 -20.17 1.07 31.57
CA THR A 14 -18.81 0.54 31.79
C THR A 14 -18.03 0.64 30.47
N CYS A 15 -16.74 0.93 30.38
CA CYS A 15 -15.75 1.47 31.29
C CYS A 15 -14.63 2.03 30.39
N GLY A 16 -14.57 3.35 30.19
CA GLY A 16 -13.45 4.00 29.51
C GLY A 16 -12.25 4.05 30.45
N VAL A 17 -11.31 3.13 30.30
CA VAL A 17 -10.04 3.14 31.04
C VAL A 17 -9.13 4.19 30.41
N LEU A 18 -9.33 5.44 30.81
CA LEU A 18 -8.31 6.48 30.78
C LEU A 18 -7.31 6.16 31.89
N VAL A 19 -6.14 5.63 31.53
CA VAL A 19 -5.01 5.56 32.46
C VAL A 19 -4.43 6.96 32.59
N ALA A 20 -5.06 7.78 33.42
CA ALA A 20 -4.48 8.99 33.98
C ALA A 20 -3.67 8.57 35.22
N SER A 21 -2.39 8.25 35.03
CA SER A 21 -1.45 8.11 36.13
C SER A 21 -1.16 9.50 36.71
N ALA A 22 -1.93 9.87 37.72
CA ALA A 22 -1.69 11.00 38.60
C ALA A 22 -0.41 10.74 39.41
N PHE A 23 0.70 11.37 39.00
CA PHE A 23 1.82 11.59 39.90
C PHE A 23 1.47 12.77 40.82
N THR A 24 0.96 12.46 42.00
CA THR A 24 0.97 13.40 43.12
C THR A 24 2.42 13.55 43.60
N HIS A 25 3.10 14.58 43.14
CA HIS A 25 4.26 15.13 43.84
C HIS A 25 3.83 16.44 44.50
N GLY A 26 3.81 16.42 45.83
CA GLY A 26 3.53 17.59 46.65
C GLY A 26 4.52 18.71 46.35
N VAL A 27 3.99 19.90 46.10
CA VAL A 27 4.75 21.13 45.96
C VAL A 27 5.13 21.58 47.37
N GLY A 28 6.31 21.17 47.82
CA GLY A 28 6.98 21.73 48.99
C GLY A 28 7.94 22.83 48.55
N PHE A 29 7.49 24.08 48.60
CA PHE A 29 8.40 25.23 48.52
C PHE A 29 9.27 25.27 49.78
N GLY A 30 10.52 24.84 49.64
CA GLY A 30 11.58 25.05 50.62
C GLY A 30 12.77 25.70 49.93
N ILE A 31 12.92 27.02 50.08
CA ILE A 31 14.14 27.73 49.70
C ILE A 31 15.20 27.36 50.76
N GLY A 32 15.82 26.20 50.56
CA GLY A 32 17.02 25.80 51.28
C GLY A 32 18.22 26.14 50.42
N VAL A 33 19.03 27.10 50.84
CA VAL A 33 20.35 27.36 50.28
C VAL A 33 21.18 26.09 50.53
N ALA A 34 21.22 25.18 49.55
CA ALA A 34 22.02 23.98 49.63
C ALA A 34 23.50 24.35 49.44
N THR A 35 24.24 24.29 50.53
CA THR A 35 25.70 24.23 50.53
C THR A 35 26.12 23.08 49.62
N ALA A 36 26.87 23.39 48.56
CA ALA A 36 27.37 22.43 47.61
C ALA A 36 28.26 21.39 48.32
N GLU A 37 27.76 20.16 48.46
CA GLU A 37 28.60 19.01 48.78
C GLU A 37 29.61 18.78 47.64
N PRO A 38 30.85 18.35 47.96
CA PRO A 38 31.78 17.94 46.94
C PRO A 38 31.21 16.70 46.25
N VAL A 39 30.95 16.77 44.95
CA VAL A 39 30.47 15.65 44.14
C VAL A 39 31.51 14.52 44.24
N GLY A 40 31.26 13.58 45.16
CA GLY A 40 32.09 12.40 45.34
C GLY A 40 31.98 11.46 44.13
N PRO A 41 32.81 10.40 44.07
CA PRO A 41 32.80 9.42 42.99
C PRO A 41 31.42 8.83 42.67
N GLN A 42 30.51 8.81 43.65
CA GLN A 42 29.14 8.32 43.52
C GLN A 42 28.25 9.22 42.62
N GLY A 43 28.47 10.55 42.59
CA GLY A 43 27.69 11.46 41.75
C GLY A 43 28.07 11.44 40.27
N ILE A 44 29.32 11.07 39.95
CA ILE A 44 29.73 10.85 38.56
C ILE A 44 29.18 9.51 38.04
N ALA A 45 29.15 8.48 38.88
CA ALA A 45 28.55 7.19 38.52
C ALA A 45 27.05 7.32 38.21
N SER A 46 26.30 8.13 38.97
CA SER A 46 24.88 8.40 38.68
C SER A 46 24.69 9.19 37.38
N LEU A 47 25.57 10.16 37.08
CA LEU A 47 25.54 10.91 35.81
C LEU A 47 25.87 10.01 34.61
N VAL A 48 26.83 9.07 34.75
CA VAL A 48 27.13 8.09 33.69
C VAL A 48 25.93 7.18 33.43
N ALA A 49 25.27 6.68 34.48
CA ALA A 49 24.05 5.89 34.34
C ALA A 49 22.90 6.69 33.71
N ALA A 50 22.75 7.96 34.06
CA ALA A 50 21.74 8.85 33.49
C ALA A 50 21.97 9.11 31.99
N VAL A 51 23.23 9.33 31.57
CA VAL A 51 23.60 9.46 30.15
C VAL A 51 23.30 8.17 29.39
N ALA A 52 23.71 7.01 29.90
CA ALA A 52 23.44 5.72 29.25
C ALA A 52 21.93 5.44 29.10
N ASN A 53 21.12 5.77 30.11
CA ASN A 53 19.67 5.64 30.04
C ASN A 53 19.05 6.61 29.02
N ALA A 54 19.56 7.84 28.94
CA ALA A 54 19.12 8.83 27.95
C ALA A 54 19.48 8.40 26.52
N ASP A 55 20.68 7.85 26.32
CA ASP A 55 21.11 7.26 25.03
C ASP A 55 20.19 6.10 24.61
N GLN A 56 19.89 5.17 25.52
CA GLN A 56 18.94 4.08 25.23
C GLN A 56 17.56 4.62 24.84
N LYS A 57 17.04 5.61 25.57
CA LYS A 57 15.74 6.21 25.28
C LYS A 57 15.71 6.94 23.94
N LEU A 58 16.82 7.54 23.51
CA LEU A 58 16.94 8.12 22.17
C LEU A 58 16.96 7.06 21.08
N GLN A 59 17.58 5.90 21.31
CA GLN A 59 17.51 4.78 20.38
C GLN A 59 16.07 4.28 20.23
N ASP A 60 15.36 4.10 21.35
CA ASP A 60 13.95 3.69 21.35
C ASP A 60 13.05 4.72 20.66
N LEU A 61 13.26 6.02 20.91
CA LEU A 61 12.54 7.10 20.23
C LEU A 61 12.86 7.17 18.74
N GLY A 62 14.12 6.90 18.36
CA GLY A 62 14.52 6.79 16.96
C GLY A 62 13.78 5.66 16.24
N ALA A 63 13.70 4.47 16.86
CA ALA A 63 12.93 3.35 16.34
C ALA A 63 11.42 3.69 16.24
N ASN A 64 10.87 4.40 17.22
CA ASN A 64 9.48 4.85 17.18
C ASN A 64 9.24 5.85 16.03
N ILE A 65 10.12 6.83 15.82
CA ILE A 65 10.02 7.75 14.68
C ILE A 65 10.03 7.00 13.35
N GLN A 66 10.87 5.96 13.21
CA GLN A 66 10.90 5.14 12.01
C GLN A 66 9.58 4.39 11.79
N ALA A 67 9.00 3.83 12.85
CA ALA A 67 7.69 3.18 12.79
C ALA A 67 6.58 4.17 12.41
N GLU A 68 6.61 5.39 12.95
CA GLU A 68 5.66 6.46 12.59
C GLU A 68 5.85 6.93 11.14
N GLN A 69 7.10 7.02 10.65
CA GLN A 69 7.38 7.32 9.24
C GLN A 69 6.82 6.24 8.30
N GLU A 70 7.00 4.96 8.63
CA GLU A 70 6.35 3.86 7.92
C GLU A 70 4.82 4.01 7.93
N GLY A 71 4.24 4.31 9.10
CA GLY A 71 2.81 4.54 9.27
C GLY A 71 2.28 5.65 8.36
N VAL A 72 2.99 6.77 8.27
CA VAL A 72 2.66 7.88 7.37
C VAL A 72 2.74 7.44 5.91
N ASN A 73 3.81 6.75 5.50
CA ASN A 73 3.95 6.28 4.12
C ASN A 73 2.81 5.34 3.72
N LYS A 74 2.45 4.39 4.60
CA LYS A 74 1.30 3.49 4.40
C LYS A 74 -0.01 4.25 4.32
N ALA A 75 -0.22 5.24 5.18
CA ALA A 75 -1.44 6.04 5.16
C ALA A 75 -1.56 6.87 3.86
N ILE A 76 -0.47 7.42 3.33
CA ILE A 76 -0.47 8.10 2.03
C ILE A 76 -0.86 7.12 0.91
N VAL A 77 -0.29 5.92 0.88
CA VAL A 77 -0.67 4.89 -0.11
C VAL A 77 -2.14 4.50 0.03
N ALA A 78 -2.64 4.36 1.26
CA ALA A 78 -4.04 4.02 1.52
C ALA A 78 -4.99 5.10 0.99
N VAL A 79 -4.68 6.38 1.21
CA VAL A 79 -5.46 7.51 0.67
C VAL A 79 -5.46 7.49 -0.85
N GLN A 80 -4.31 7.25 -1.47
CA GLN A 80 -4.20 7.19 -2.93
C GLN A 80 -5.01 6.02 -3.50
N THR A 81 -4.88 4.83 -2.91
CA THR A 81 -5.62 3.64 -3.31
C THR A 81 -7.13 3.86 -3.17
N ALA A 82 -7.58 4.42 -2.04
CA ALA A 82 -8.99 4.70 -1.82
C ALA A 82 -9.54 5.72 -2.84
N ARG A 83 -8.75 6.73 -3.22
CA ARG A 83 -9.14 7.71 -4.25
C ARG A 83 -9.25 7.06 -5.63
N ASP A 84 -8.29 6.22 -6.01
CA ASP A 84 -8.34 5.45 -7.26
C ASP A 84 -9.58 4.55 -7.31
N ASP A 85 -9.88 3.85 -6.22
CA ASP A 85 -11.05 2.97 -6.11
C ASP A 85 -12.36 3.76 -6.19
N ALA A 86 -12.42 4.95 -5.60
CA ALA A 86 -13.57 5.86 -5.71
C ALA A 86 -13.80 6.35 -7.15
N VAL A 87 -12.72 6.65 -7.89
CA VAL A 87 -12.79 7.01 -9.32
C VAL A 87 -13.28 5.82 -10.15
N ALA A 88 -12.75 4.62 -9.89
CA ALA A 88 -13.18 3.41 -10.59
C ALA A 88 -14.66 3.09 -10.29
N ALA A 89 -15.09 3.22 -9.04
CA ALA A 89 -16.49 3.01 -8.64
C ALA A 89 -17.42 4.05 -9.26
N GLN A 90 -16.99 5.31 -9.43
CA GLN A 90 -17.74 6.33 -10.17
C GLN A 90 -17.92 5.93 -11.64
N ALA A 91 -16.87 5.47 -12.30
CA ALA A 91 -16.95 5.03 -13.69
C ALA A 91 -17.93 3.85 -13.87
N GLU A 92 -17.99 2.93 -12.91
CA GLU A 92 -18.96 1.82 -12.92
C GLU A 92 -20.41 2.33 -12.74
N VAL A 93 -20.63 3.33 -11.88
CA VAL A 93 -21.93 3.99 -11.75
C VAL A 93 -22.33 4.62 -13.09
N ASP A 94 -21.46 5.39 -13.71
CA ASP A 94 -21.74 6.05 -14.99
C ASP A 94 -22.06 5.02 -16.09
N ALA A 95 -21.29 3.94 -16.18
CA ALA A 95 -21.52 2.85 -17.12
C ALA A 95 -22.85 2.14 -16.87
N SER A 96 -23.19 1.85 -15.61
CA SER A 96 -24.45 1.19 -15.25
C SER A 96 -25.67 2.07 -15.55
N GLN A 97 -25.56 3.39 -15.38
CA GLN A 97 -26.61 4.35 -15.72
C GLN A 97 -26.80 4.46 -17.24
N ALA A 98 -25.71 4.48 -18.00
CA ALA A 98 -25.77 4.44 -19.46
C ALA A 98 -26.46 3.15 -19.95
N ALA A 99 -26.08 1.99 -19.42
CA ALA A 99 -26.71 0.72 -19.77
C ALA A 99 -28.20 0.67 -19.40
N LEU A 100 -28.59 1.25 -18.26
CA LEU A 100 -29.99 1.36 -17.86
C LEU A 100 -30.80 2.28 -18.79
N LYS A 101 -30.19 3.39 -19.23
CA LYS A 101 -30.79 4.30 -20.23
C LYS A 101 -31.01 3.58 -21.56
N ASP A 102 -30.01 2.86 -22.03
CA ASP A 102 -30.08 2.11 -23.29
C ASP A 102 -31.13 0.99 -23.23
N ALA A 103 -31.18 0.24 -22.11
CA ALA A 103 -32.21 -0.78 -21.89
C ALA A 103 -33.62 -0.19 -21.88
N THR A 104 -33.79 1.00 -21.28
CA THR A 104 -35.08 1.71 -21.27
C THR A 104 -35.47 2.16 -22.67
N ALA A 105 -34.53 2.71 -23.45
CA ALA A 105 -34.76 3.11 -24.83
C ALA A 105 -35.10 1.91 -25.73
N ALA A 106 -34.47 0.75 -25.51
CA ALA A 106 -34.77 -0.48 -26.24
C ALA A 106 -36.20 -0.97 -25.98
N ILE A 107 -36.68 -0.90 -24.73
CA ILE A 107 -38.07 -1.23 -24.38
C ILE A 107 -39.04 -0.28 -25.08
N THR A 108 -38.80 1.03 -25.03
CA THR A 108 -39.64 2.02 -25.71
C THR A 108 -39.67 1.76 -27.23
N SER A 109 -38.51 1.54 -27.85
CA SER A 109 -38.45 1.26 -29.29
C SER A 109 -39.17 -0.05 -29.67
N ALA A 110 -39.09 -1.08 -28.83
CA ALA A 110 -39.82 -2.32 -29.05
C ALA A 110 -41.35 -2.11 -28.96
N GLN A 111 -41.80 -1.33 -27.98
CA GLN A 111 -43.21 -0.96 -27.83
C GLN A 111 -43.71 -0.15 -29.04
N ASP A 112 -42.98 0.88 -29.46
CA ASP A 112 -43.37 1.73 -30.60
C ASP A 112 -43.49 0.91 -31.89
N ARG A 113 -42.57 -0.04 -32.12
CA ARG A 113 -42.63 -0.95 -33.27
C ARG A 113 -43.85 -1.86 -33.22
N PHE A 114 -44.18 -2.37 -32.03
CA PHE A 114 -45.37 -3.18 -31.83
C PHE A 114 -46.65 -2.37 -32.08
N ASP A 115 -46.75 -1.17 -31.51
CA ASP A 115 -47.92 -0.30 -31.68
C ASP A 115 -48.10 0.10 -33.15
N THR A 116 -46.99 0.40 -33.85
CA THR A 116 -47.00 0.68 -35.29
C THR A 116 -47.45 -0.54 -36.11
N PHE A 117 -46.96 -1.72 -35.77
CA PHE A 117 -47.37 -2.97 -36.42
C PHE A 117 -48.86 -3.25 -36.18
N ALA A 118 -49.33 -3.14 -34.94
CA ALA A 118 -50.74 -3.35 -34.58
C ALA A 118 -51.66 -2.37 -35.28
N ALA A 119 -51.31 -1.08 -35.31
CA ALA A 119 -52.04 -0.05 -36.05
C ALA A 119 -52.07 -0.33 -37.55
N SER A 120 -50.93 -0.74 -38.14
CA SER A 120 -50.84 -1.08 -39.56
C SER A 120 -51.67 -2.32 -39.92
N ALA A 121 -51.65 -3.34 -39.06
CA ALA A 121 -52.44 -4.56 -39.22
C ALA A 121 -53.95 -4.28 -39.07
N TYR A 122 -54.34 -3.36 -38.17
CA TYR A 122 -55.72 -2.93 -38.00
C TYR A 122 -56.23 -2.10 -39.19
N VAL A 123 -55.44 -1.12 -39.65
CA VAL A 123 -55.84 -0.21 -40.74
C VAL A 123 -55.86 -0.90 -42.10
N ASN A 124 -54.83 -1.69 -42.43
CA ASN A 124 -54.73 -2.33 -43.74
C ASN A 124 -55.44 -3.68 -43.80
N GLY A 125 -55.85 -4.22 -42.64
CA GLY A 125 -56.30 -5.60 -42.52
C GLY A 125 -55.18 -6.61 -42.84
N PRO A 126 -55.45 -7.91 -42.72
CA PRO A 126 -54.52 -8.92 -43.20
C PRO A 126 -54.39 -8.87 -44.73
N SER A 127 -53.25 -9.32 -45.25
CA SER A 127 -52.95 -9.37 -46.70
C SER A 127 -53.98 -10.16 -47.53
N ALA A 128 -54.80 -11.00 -46.87
CA ALA A 128 -56.11 -11.44 -47.34
C ALA A 128 -57.16 -10.92 -46.35
N SER A 129 -57.92 -9.90 -46.74
CA SER A 129 -58.99 -9.34 -45.90
C SER A 129 -60.01 -10.42 -45.53
N TYR A 130 -60.66 -10.30 -44.36
CA TYR A 130 -61.79 -11.19 -43.96
C TYR A 130 -62.88 -11.27 -45.05
N VAL A 131 -62.97 -10.26 -45.90
CA VAL A 131 -63.93 -10.13 -47.01
C VAL A 131 -63.45 -10.79 -48.32
N THR A 132 -62.17 -11.16 -48.42
CA THR A 132 -61.55 -11.77 -49.62
C THR A 132 -61.05 -13.19 -49.39
N ALA A 133 -61.17 -13.74 -48.18
CA ALA A 133 -60.80 -15.11 -47.86
C ALA A 133 -61.62 -16.09 -48.72
N LYS A 134 -60.95 -17.03 -49.39
CA LYS A 134 -61.60 -17.97 -50.33
C LYS A 134 -62.22 -19.16 -49.61
N ASP A 135 -61.72 -19.48 -48.42
CA ASP A 135 -62.22 -20.55 -47.56
C ASP A 135 -61.98 -20.24 -46.06
N PRO A 136 -62.58 -21.03 -45.14
CA PRO A 136 -62.41 -20.84 -43.70
C PRO A 136 -60.97 -21.08 -43.18
N ALA A 137 -60.12 -21.79 -43.94
CA ALA A 137 -58.75 -22.09 -43.53
C ALA A 137 -57.84 -20.85 -43.66
N ASP A 138 -58.06 -20.01 -44.69
CA ASP A 138 -57.36 -18.73 -44.86
C ASP A 138 -57.58 -17.77 -43.67
N VAL A 139 -58.81 -17.76 -43.13
CA VAL A 139 -59.17 -16.94 -41.95
C VAL A 139 -58.45 -17.44 -40.70
N LEU A 140 -58.41 -18.76 -40.50
CA LEU A 140 -57.73 -19.39 -39.37
C LEU A 140 -56.21 -19.20 -39.42
N ALA A 141 -55.59 -19.33 -40.59
CA ALA A 141 -54.15 -19.12 -40.78
C ALA A 141 -53.73 -17.68 -40.46
N THR A 142 -54.58 -16.72 -40.84
CA THR A 142 -54.38 -15.29 -40.56
C THR A 142 -54.49 -15.00 -39.05
N ALA A 143 -55.51 -15.55 -38.38
CA ALA A 143 -55.69 -15.41 -36.94
C ALA A 143 -54.51 -16.03 -36.16
N ALA A 144 -54.07 -17.24 -36.54
CA ALA A 144 -52.94 -17.92 -35.92
C ALA A 144 -51.61 -17.16 -36.09
N THR A 145 -51.40 -16.49 -37.23
CA THR A 145 -50.22 -15.67 -37.47
C THR A 145 -50.21 -14.42 -36.58
N GLY A 146 -51.35 -13.75 -36.43
CA GLY A 146 -51.49 -12.60 -35.53
C GLY A 146 -51.26 -12.98 -34.07
N GLU A 147 -51.78 -14.13 -33.64
CA GLU A 147 -51.59 -14.66 -32.28
C GLU A 147 -50.13 -15.03 -32.01
N THR A 148 -49.46 -15.70 -32.97
CA THR A 148 -48.04 -16.06 -32.86
C THR A 148 -47.14 -14.82 -32.73
N LEU A 149 -47.41 -13.78 -33.52
CA LEU A 149 -46.64 -12.53 -33.47
C LEU A 149 -46.88 -11.74 -32.18
N ASN A 150 -48.11 -11.74 -31.67
CA ASN A 150 -48.44 -11.15 -30.37
C ASN A 150 -47.67 -11.86 -29.24
N VAL A 151 -47.68 -13.20 -29.21
CA VAL A 151 -46.92 -13.99 -28.23
C VAL A 151 -45.41 -13.72 -28.35
N SER A 152 -44.86 -13.71 -29.57
CA SER A 152 -43.44 -13.41 -29.80
C SER A 152 -43.06 -12.01 -29.31
N THR A 153 -43.96 -11.03 -29.44
CA THR A 153 -43.68 -9.65 -29.02
C THR A 153 -43.80 -9.48 -27.51
N GLN A 154 -44.81 -10.08 -26.88
CA GLN A 154 -44.92 -10.12 -25.42
C GLN A 154 -43.69 -10.78 -24.79
N GLN A 155 -43.19 -11.86 -25.40
CA GLN A 155 -41.96 -12.50 -24.97
C GLN A 155 -40.75 -11.57 -25.11
N ALA A 156 -40.58 -10.90 -26.25
CA ALA A 156 -39.49 -9.95 -26.46
C ALA A 156 -39.51 -8.78 -25.46
N ILE A 157 -40.68 -8.21 -25.18
CA ILE A 157 -40.84 -7.14 -24.17
C ILE A 157 -40.53 -7.68 -22.77
N ALA A 158 -41.00 -8.87 -22.42
CA ALA A 158 -40.73 -9.49 -21.12
C ALA A 158 -39.22 -9.74 -20.92
N ASP A 159 -38.53 -10.21 -21.95
CA ASP A 159 -37.08 -10.43 -21.92
C ASP A 159 -36.31 -9.10 -21.80
N LEU A 160 -36.73 -8.05 -22.50
CA LEU A 160 -36.17 -6.70 -22.35
C LEU A 160 -36.41 -6.11 -20.94
N GLN A 161 -37.60 -6.32 -20.37
CA GLN A 161 -37.91 -5.91 -18.99
C GLN A 161 -37.07 -6.66 -17.96
N ARG A 162 -36.79 -7.95 -18.19
CA ARG A 162 -35.86 -8.74 -17.36
C ARG A 162 -34.46 -8.15 -17.45
N ALA A 163 -33.94 -7.91 -18.65
CA ALA A 163 -32.64 -7.28 -18.86
C ALA A 163 -32.54 -5.90 -18.19
N ARG A 164 -33.59 -5.06 -18.29
CA ARG A 164 -33.65 -3.77 -17.58
C ARG A 164 -33.58 -3.96 -16.06
N THR A 165 -34.31 -4.93 -15.50
CA THR A 165 -34.26 -5.23 -14.06
C THR A 165 -32.86 -5.61 -13.62
N GLU A 166 -32.16 -6.41 -14.41
CA GLU A 166 -30.74 -6.74 -14.16
C GLU A 166 -29.86 -5.49 -14.16
N GLN A 167 -30.07 -4.55 -15.09
CA GLN A 167 -29.33 -3.28 -15.10
C GLN A 167 -29.66 -2.40 -13.88
N VAL A 168 -30.91 -2.33 -13.43
CA VAL A 168 -31.28 -1.62 -12.19
C VAL A 168 -30.58 -2.21 -10.97
N ASN A 169 -30.49 -3.55 -10.90
CA ASN A 169 -29.78 -4.24 -9.83
C ASN A 169 -28.27 -3.92 -9.88
N ARG A 170 -27.67 -3.88 -11.08
CA ARG A 170 -26.27 -3.48 -11.27
C ARG A 170 -26.01 -2.04 -10.87
N ASP A 171 -26.85 -1.10 -11.28
CA ASP A 171 -26.73 0.32 -10.89
C ASP A 171 -26.87 0.50 -9.38
N SER A 172 -27.78 -0.23 -8.73
CA SER A 172 -27.92 -0.20 -7.27
C SER A 172 -26.66 -0.72 -6.56
N ALA A 173 -26.08 -1.82 -7.06
CA ALA A 173 -24.84 -2.37 -6.54
C ALA A 173 -23.65 -1.43 -6.78
N ALA A 174 -23.56 -0.81 -7.96
CA ALA A 174 -22.51 0.16 -8.30
C ALA A 174 -22.57 1.39 -7.41
N ARG A 175 -23.78 1.94 -7.15
CA ARG A 175 -23.95 3.08 -6.24
C ARG A 175 -23.56 2.75 -4.80
N LEU A 176 -23.90 1.55 -4.31
CA LEU A 176 -23.46 1.10 -2.98
C LEU A 176 -21.93 0.93 -2.93
N ALA A 177 -21.32 0.38 -3.99
CA ALA A 177 -19.87 0.26 -4.10
C ALA A 177 -19.19 1.64 -4.08
N LYS A 178 -19.75 2.62 -4.80
CA LYS A 178 -19.29 4.01 -4.77
C LYS A 178 -19.37 4.61 -3.36
N GLN A 179 -20.50 4.47 -2.66
CA GLN A 179 -20.63 5.00 -1.29
C GLN A 179 -19.57 4.43 -0.34
N LYS A 180 -19.30 3.11 -0.45
CA LYS A 180 -18.23 2.46 0.34
C LYS A 180 -16.84 2.98 -0.04
N ALA A 181 -16.59 3.19 -1.33
CA ALA A 181 -15.31 3.73 -1.79
C ALA A 181 -15.10 5.18 -1.32
N ASP A 182 -16.13 6.03 -1.42
CA ASP A 182 -16.09 7.41 -0.92
C ASP A 182 -15.87 7.44 0.60
N GLN A 183 -16.52 6.55 1.37
CA GLN A 183 -16.26 6.42 2.81
C GLN A 183 -14.82 5.97 3.10
N SER A 184 -14.29 5.04 2.30
CA SER A 184 -12.90 4.57 2.45
C SER A 184 -11.89 5.70 2.22
N VAL A 185 -12.19 6.67 1.35
CA VAL A 185 -11.37 7.88 1.16
C VAL A 185 -11.35 8.72 2.43
N VAL A 186 -12.50 8.93 3.06
CA VAL A 186 -12.61 9.70 4.32
C VAL A 186 -11.85 9.01 5.45
N ASP A 187 -12.05 7.69 5.62
CA ASP A 187 -11.39 6.92 6.66
C ASP A 187 -9.87 6.89 6.47
N ALA A 188 -9.41 6.73 5.22
CA ALA A 188 -7.99 6.79 4.89
C ALA A 188 -7.39 8.19 5.16
N GLN A 189 -8.12 9.26 4.83
CA GLN A 189 -7.67 10.63 5.08
C GLN A 189 -7.54 10.90 6.58
N SER A 190 -8.53 10.49 7.38
CA SER A 190 -8.46 10.60 8.84
C SER A 190 -7.29 9.80 9.43
N SER A 191 -7.00 8.63 8.85
CA SER A 191 -5.86 7.80 9.29
C SER A 191 -4.52 8.45 8.92
N GLN A 192 -4.42 9.11 7.76
CA GLN A 192 -3.27 9.89 7.36
C GLN A 192 -3.02 11.07 8.31
N ASP A 193 -4.07 11.84 8.63
CA ASP A 193 -3.97 12.99 9.51
C ASP A 193 -3.49 12.57 10.92
N ALA A 194 -4.02 11.45 11.43
CA ALA A 194 -3.59 10.87 12.69
C ALA A 194 -2.12 10.41 12.65
N ALA A 195 -1.69 9.71 11.59
CA ALA A 195 -0.30 9.27 11.44
C ALA A 195 0.68 10.45 11.38
N VAL A 196 0.33 11.52 10.65
CA VAL A 196 1.15 12.74 10.57
C VAL A 196 1.25 13.44 11.93
N ALA A 197 0.14 13.50 12.69
CA ALA A 197 0.13 14.05 14.03
C ALA A 197 1.03 13.24 14.99
N SER A 198 0.94 11.91 14.96
CA SER A 198 1.79 11.01 15.77
C SER A 198 3.28 11.16 15.43
N LEU A 199 3.63 11.19 14.14
CA LEU A 199 5.02 11.41 13.71
C LEU A 199 5.55 12.76 14.20
N THR A 200 4.74 13.82 14.07
CA THR A 200 5.13 15.17 14.53
C THR A 200 5.38 15.18 16.04
N GLN A 201 4.53 14.50 16.82
CA GLN A 201 4.69 14.38 18.27
C GLN A 201 5.94 13.56 18.65
N ALA A 202 6.20 12.46 17.93
CA ALA A 202 7.40 11.64 18.14
C ALA A 202 8.67 12.43 17.86
N GLN A 203 8.71 13.20 16.77
CA GLN A 203 9.83 14.08 16.43
C GLN A 203 10.06 15.18 17.48
N GLN A 204 8.99 15.77 18.01
CA GLN A 204 9.12 16.76 19.08
C GLN A 204 9.69 16.13 20.36
N THR A 205 9.18 14.96 20.74
CA THR A 205 9.67 14.22 21.92
C THR A 205 11.14 13.86 21.79
N PHE A 206 11.59 13.45 20.59
CA PHE A 206 13.00 13.18 20.31
C PHE A 206 13.87 14.41 20.45
N LYS A 207 13.44 15.57 19.91
CA LYS A 207 14.16 16.84 20.07
C LYS A 207 14.30 17.24 21.54
N ASP A 208 13.23 17.13 22.31
CA ASP A 208 13.23 17.44 23.74
C ASP A 208 14.17 16.50 24.51
N GLN A 209 14.18 15.21 24.16
CA GLN A 209 15.07 14.22 24.77
C GLN A 209 16.55 14.44 24.40
N GLN A 210 16.84 14.86 23.18
CA GLN A 210 18.20 15.20 22.74
C GLN A 210 18.74 16.39 23.54
N ALA A 211 17.92 17.43 23.74
CA ALA A 211 18.30 18.58 24.56
C ALA A 211 18.62 18.18 26.01
N GLN A 212 17.88 17.22 26.58
CA GLN A 212 18.18 16.67 27.90
C GLN A 212 19.50 15.88 27.93
N LEU A 213 19.80 15.09 26.89
CA LEU A 213 21.07 14.38 26.80
C LEU A 213 22.26 15.35 26.72
N ASP A 214 22.13 16.41 25.92
CA ASP A 214 23.15 17.43 25.78
C ASP A 214 23.42 18.11 27.13
N GLN A 215 22.36 18.41 27.90
CA GLN A 215 22.47 18.94 29.26
C GLN A 215 23.18 17.97 30.20
N LEU A 216 22.75 16.70 30.26
CA LEU A 216 23.37 15.67 31.12
C LEU A 216 24.85 15.46 30.78
N THR A 217 25.19 15.52 29.50
CA THR A 217 26.57 15.38 29.02
C THR A 217 27.42 16.58 29.44
N ALA A 218 26.88 17.80 29.39
CA ALA A 218 27.53 19.00 29.89
C ALA A 218 27.75 18.95 31.41
N GLU A 219 26.72 18.54 32.18
CA GLU A 219 26.80 18.36 33.64
C GLU A 219 27.85 17.32 34.05
N ARG A 220 27.86 16.17 33.35
CA ARG A 220 28.88 15.12 33.54
C ARG A 220 30.29 15.67 33.30
N SER A 221 30.48 16.41 32.22
CA SER A 221 31.79 16.98 31.85
C SER A 221 32.25 18.03 32.87
N ALA A 222 31.35 18.88 33.36
CA ALA A 222 31.65 19.84 34.41
C ALA A 222 32.00 19.17 35.75
N ALA A 223 31.29 18.11 36.13
CA ALA A 223 31.59 17.33 37.33
C ALA A 223 32.95 16.62 37.24
N GLN A 224 33.29 16.06 36.08
CA GLN A 224 34.60 15.45 35.80
C GLN A 224 35.73 16.48 35.92
N ALA A 225 35.55 17.68 35.37
CA ALA A 225 36.53 18.77 35.47
C ALA A 225 36.77 19.21 36.93
N LYS A 226 35.68 19.33 37.72
CA LYS A 226 35.78 19.66 39.16
C LYS A 226 36.51 18.57 39.96
N LEU A 227 36.24 17.29 39.69
CA LEU A 227 36.95 16.18 40.34
C LEU A 227 38.45 16.18 39.98
N ALA A 228 38.78 16.44 38.71
CA ALA A 228 40.16 16.55 38.26
C ALA A 228 40.91 17.69 38.95
N ALA A 229 40.26 18.85 39.12
CA ALA A 229 40.83 19.99 39.84
C ALA A 229 40.97 19.76 41.36
N ALA A 230 40.11 18.93 41.95
CA ALA A 230 40.13 18.59 43.37
C ALA A 230 41.13 17.49 43.74
N ARG A 231 41.73 16.78 42.77
CA ARG A 231 42.81 15.84 43.03
C ARG A 231 44.13 16.61 43.23
N PRO A 232 44.80 16.50 44.40
CA PRO A 232 46.10 17.14 44.59
C PRO A 232 47.12 16.53 43.61
N ALA A 233 47.98 17.38 43.05
CA ALA A 233 49.05 16.99 42.15
C ALA A 233 50.08 16.10 42.90
N ALA A 234 49.89 14.79 42.87
CA ALA A 234 50.89 13.82 43.28
C ALA A 234 51.57 13.25 42.04
N ALA A 235 52.81 13.71 41.80
CA ALA A 235 54.02 13.10 41.20
C ALA A 235 53.92 12.01 40.08
N PRO A 236 54.95 11.89 39.21
CA PRO A 236 54.82 11.35 37.86
C PRO A 236 54.64 9.83 37.85
N VAL A 237 53.74 9.35 37.00
CA VAL A 237 53.62 7.92 36.66
C VAL A 237 53.98 7.73 35.19
N VAL A 238 54.93 6.82 35.00
CA VAL A 238 55.40 6.15 33.79
C VAL A 238 54.46 6.25 32.59
N THR A 239 55.00 6.73 31.47
CA THR A 239 54.42 6.64 30.14
C THR A 239 54.19 5.19 29.74
N VAL A 240 52.93 4.76 29.81
CA VAL A 240 52.45 3.61 29.05
C VAL A 240 51.65 4.17 27.88
N ALA A 241 52.10 3.88 26.67
CA ALA A 241 51.55 4.40 25.43
C ALA A 241 50.03 4.18 25.36
N ALA A 242 49.28 5.28 25.36
CA ALA A 242 47.85 5.28 25.12
C ALA A 242 47.60 4.84 23.68
N LYS A 243 47.02 3.65 23.52
CA LYS A 243 46.38 3.26 22.26
C LYS A 243 45.16 4.14 22.11
N THR A 244 45.20 5.02 21.11
CA THR A 244 44.13 5.92 20.70
C THR A 244 42.81 5.16 20.52
N LEU A 245 41.83 5.44 21.38
CA LEU A 245 40.43 5.12 21.13
C LEU A 245 39.88 6.13 20.12
N PRO A 246 39.11 5.70 19.09
CA PRO A 246 38.59 6.62 18.09
C PRO A 246 37.61 7.58 18.75
N THR A 247 37.81 8.87 18.51
CA THR A 247 36.84 9.93 18.80
C THR A 247 35.54 9.62 18.07
N GLY A 248 34.46 9.47 18.84
CA GLY A 248 33.11 9.29 18.33
C GLY A 248 32.78 10.39 17.33
N ALA A 249 32.37 9.96 16.14
CA ALA A 249 31.93 10.84 15.07
C ALA A 249 30.73 11.67 15.54
N VAL A 250 30.78 12.97 15.24
CA VAL A 250 29.59 13.82 15.16
C VAL A 250 28.58 13.14 14.23
N PRO A 251 27.27 13.05 14.55
CA PRO A 251 26.29 12.53 13.61
C PRO A 251 26.27 13.45 12.38
N SER A 252 26.82 12.97 11.27
CA SER A 252 26.72 13.64 9.98
C SER A 252 25.28 13.55 9.48
N THR A 253 24.75 14.63 8.92
CA THR A 253 23.44 14.74 8.25
C THR A 253 23.36 13.99 6.91
N ASP A 254 24.22 12.98 6.72
CA ASP A 254 24.37 12.20 5.51
C ASP A 254 23.91 10.76 5.82
N TRP A 255 22.63 10.52 5.57
CA TRP A 255 21.88 9.33 5.99
C TRP A 255 22.03 8.13 5.02
N ASP A 256 22.79 8.32 3.94
CA ASP A 256 23.03 7.35 2.86
C ASP A 256 24.53 6.97 2.80
N ARG A 257 25.04 6.29 3.85
CA ARG A 257 26.43 5.82 3.90
C ARG A 257 26.54 4.30 3.92
N ASP A 258 27.54 3.78 3.22
CA ASP A 258 27.94 2.38 3.10
C ASP A 258 28.01 1.66 4.48
N PRO A 259 27.50 0.42 4.62
CA PRO A 259 27.57 -0.31 5.89
C PRO A 259 29.02 -0.74 6.19
N ALA A 260 29.48 -0.42 7.40
CA ALA A 260 30.72 -0.98 7.95
C ALA A 260 30.59 -2.50 8.11
N ALA A 261 31.64 -3.24 7.75
CA ALA A 261 31.66 -4.70 7.74
C ALA A 261 31.20 -5.32 9.08
N ALA A 262 30.20 -6.20 9.01
CA ALA A 262 29.62 -6.86 10.18
C ALA A 262 30.57 -7.89 10.80
N ALA A 263 30.68 -7.88 12.14
CA ALA A 263 31.28 -8.96 12.92
C ALA A 263 30.33 -10.17 13.01
N PRO A 264 30.84 -11.42 13.05
CA PRO A 264 30.00 -12.61 13.03
C PRO A 264 29.43 -12.91 14.42
N GLY A 265 28.10 -13.04 14.53
CA GLY A 265 27.42 -13.42 15.78
C GLY A 265 26.01 -13.98 15.56
N ASN A 266 25.75 -15.14 16.15
CA ASN A 266 24.55 -15.97 16.04
C ASN A 266 23.32 -15.39 16.79
N SER A 267 22.29 -14.96 16.06
CA SER A 267 20.87 -15.05 16.46
C SER A 267 19.98 -14.75 15.24
N LYS A 268 19.26 -15.76 14.74
CA LYS A 268 18.70 -15.79 13.38
C LYS A 268 17.46 -14.93 13.12
N TRP A 269 16.92 -14.20 14.11
CA TRP A 269 15.71 -13.39 13.95
C TRP A 269 15.66 -12.09 14.78
N ASP A 270 16.72 -11.77 15.54
CA ASP A 270 16.64 -10.71 16.58
C ASP A 270 17.12 -9.33 16.12
N VAL A 271 17.49 -9.19 14.84
CA VAL A 271 17.78 -7.88 14.25
C VAL A 271 16.56 -7.43 13.46
N ALA A 272 15.98 -6.29 13.85
CA ALA A 272 14.79 -5.72 13.20
C ALA A 272 15.02 -5.38 11.72
N TRP A 273 16.29 -5.20 11.33
CA TRP A 273 16.73 -4.81 9.99
C TRP A 273 17.75 -5.82 9.45
N ASP A 274 17.79 -5.98 8.13
CA ASP A 274 18.88 -6.66 7.44
C ASP A 274 20.15 -5.79 7.55
N PRO A 275 21.23 -6.28 8.19
CA PRO A 275 22.44 -5.49 8.43
C PRO A 275 23.27 -5.24 7.16
N THR A 276 22.96 -5.90 6.05
CA THR A 276 23.66 -5.72 4.77
C THR A 276 23.08 -4.56 3.95
N LEU A 277 21.98 -3.97 4.41
CA LEU A 277 21.26 -2.89 3.76
C LEU A 277 21.11 -1.70 4.73
N PRO A 278 20.87 -0.48 4.22
CA PRO A 278 20.50 0.65 5.06
C PRO A 278 19.31 0.32 5.98
N ALA A 279 19.43 0.63 7.27
CA ALA A 279 18.39 0.39 8.28
C ALA A 279 17.34 1.53 8.31
N ILE A 280 16.76 1.79 7.14
CA ILE A 280 15.73 2.82 6.90
C ILE A 280 14.61 2.23 6.03
N PRO A 281 13.39 2.80 6.09
CA PRO A 281 12.37 2.49 5.11
C PRO A 281 12.86 2.74 3.67
N SER A 282 12.51 1.84 2.76
CA SER A 282 12.75 1.98 1.32
C SER A 282 12.08 3.24 0.77
N ALA A 283 12.52 3.68 -0.40
CA ALA A 283 11.91 4.82 -1.09
C ALA A 283 10.38 4.69 -1.16
N PHE A 284 9.71 5.82 -0.92
CA PHE A 284 8.29 5.98 -1.04
C PHE A 284 8.01 6.90 -2.24
N VAL A 285 7.55 6.33 -3.34
CA VAL A 285 7.12 7.12 -4.50
C VAL A 285 5.60 7.22 -4.44
N SER A 286 5.12 8.41 -4.11
CA SER A 286 3.70 8.67 -3.95
C SER A 286 2.99 8.75 -5.30
N GLY A 287 1.82 8.13 -5.41
CA GLY A 287 0.90 8.29 -6.52
C GLY A 287 1.15 7.32 -7.67
N ASP A 288 0.60 7.65 -8.84
CA ASP A 288 0.74 6.88 -10.06
C ASP A 288 1.71 7.60 -11.02
N PRO A 289 3.00 7.21 -11.04
CA PRO A 289 4.00 7.92 -11.84
C PRO A 289 3.73 7.73 -13.34
N ILE A 290 4.02 8.78 -14.12
CA ILE A 290 4.03 8.70 -15.58
C ILE A 290 5.06 7.63 -15.99
N ALA A 291 4.56 6.59 -16.67
CA ALA A 291 5.36 5.44 -17.07
C ALA A 291 5.90 5.63 -18.50
N ILE A 292 5.08 6.14 -19.40
CA ILE A 292 5.44 6.45 -20.79
C ILE A 292 5.22 7.94 -21.02
N LEU A 293 6.25 8.63 -21.47
CA LEU A 293 6.14 9.98 -22.00
C LEU A 293 6.59 9.95 -23.46
N ASN A 294 5.64 10.09 -24.39
CA ASN A 294 5.95 10.31 -25.79
C ASN A 294 5.74 11.79 -26.10
N THR A 295 6.84 12.56 -26.03
CA THR A 295 6.84 14.00 -26.32
C THR A 295 6.50 14.32 -27.77
N VAL A 296 6.73 13.39 -28.70
CA VAL A 296 6.40 13.54 -30.13
C VAL A 296 4.90 13.38 -30.39
N LEU A 297 4.25 12.44 -29.69
CA LEU A 297 2.81 12.20 -29.81
C LEU A 297 1.98 12.99 -28.78
N GLY A 298 2.61 13.72 -27.85
CA GLY A 298 1.93 14.42 -26.77
C GLY A 298 1.18 13.50 -25.80
N MET A 299 1.55 12.21 -25.75
CA MET A 299 0.86 11.21 -24.94
C MET A 299 1.67 10.90 -23.68
N ALA A 300 1.01 10.96 -22.53
CA ALA A 300 1.52 10.44 -21.26
C ALA A 300 0.65 9.26 -20.82
N THR A 301 1.26 8.13 -20.50
CA THR A 301 0.58 6.96 -19.95
C THR A 301 1.13 6.69 -18.56
N THR A 302 0.25 6.56 -17.58
CA THR A 302 0.64 6.28 -16.19
C THR A 302 0.95 4.81 -15.96
N SER A 303 1.53 4.48 -14.80
CA SER A 303 1.83 3.09 -14.44
C SER A 303 0.56 2.25 -14.29
N THR A 304 -0.50 2.83 -13.73
CA THR A 304 -1.85 2.23 -13.69
C THR A 304 -2.35 1.88 -15.08
N GLN A 305 -2.34 2.84 -16.01
CA GLN A 305 -2.85 2.63 -17.36
C GLN A 305 -2.04 1.59 -18.13
N ALA A 306 -0.71 1.65 -18.03
CA ALA A 306 0.17 0.65 -18.63
C ALA A 306 -0.07 -0.75 -18.05
N THR A 307 -0.26 -0.85 -16.73
CA THR A 307 -0.58 -2.12 -16.05
C THR A 307 -1.92 -2.67 -16.51
N GLN A 308 -2.95 -1.84 -16.64
CA GLN A 308 -4.27 -2.27 -17.16
C GLN A 308 -4.15 -2.80 -18.60
N GLN A 309 -3.43 -2.10 -19.46
CA GLN A 309 -3.22 -2.53 -20.85
C GLN A 309 -2.49 -3.88 -20.92
N MET A 310 -1.43 -4.05 -20.13
CA MET A 310 -0.69 -5.32 -20.05
C MET A 310 -1.55 -6.44 -19.48
N GLY A 311 -2.34 -6.19 -18.44
CA GLY A 311 -3.29 -7.14 -17.85
C GLY A 311 -4.33 -7.62 -18.85
N ARG A 312 -4.96 -6.69 -19.58
CA ARG A 312 -5.90 -7.03 -20.68
C ARG A 312 -5.23 -7.87 -21.75
N SER A 313 -4.04 -7.47 -22.20
CA SER A 313 -3.29 -8.22 -23.22
C SER A 313 -2.91 -9.62 -22.74
N PHE A 314 -2.50 -9.75 -21.47
CA PHE A 314 -2.17 -11.03 -20.86
C PHE A 314 -3.38 -11.96 -20.81
N LEU A 315 -4.53 -11.48 -20.31
CA LEU A 315 -5.77 -12.28 -20.26
C LEU A 315 -6.27 -12.65 -21.65
N GLN A 316 -6.21 -11.73 -22.62
CA GLN A 316 -6.55 -12.01 -24.02
C GLN A 316 -5.69 -13.12 -24.61
N LYS A 317 -4.38 -13.12 -24.35
CA LYS A 317 -3.46 -14.20 -24.79
C LYS A 317 -3.81 -15.55 -24.16
N LEU A 318 -4.42 -15.55 -22.97
CA LEU A 318 -4.92 -16.76 -22.32
C LEU A 318 -6.34 -17.16 -22.77
N GLY A 319 -6.96 -16.39 -23.67
CA GLY A 319 -8.36 -16.62 -24.09
C GLY A 319 -9.39 -16.30 -23.00
N ILE A 320 -9.02 -15.49 -22.01
CA ILE A 320 -9.89 -15.10 -20.89
C ILE A 320 -10.43 -13.69 -21.16
N ILE A 321 -11.72 -13.49 -20.92
CA ILE A 321 -12.34 -12.16 -21.01
C ILE A 321 -11.66 -11.25 -19.97
N PRO A 322 -11.12 -10.09 -20.39
CA PRO A 322 -10.47 -9.18 -19.46
C PRO A 322 -11.41 -8.70 -18.35
N THR A 323 -10.85 -8.41 -17.18
CA THR A 323 -11.61 -7.78 -16.10
C THR A 323 -12.07 -6.37 -16.50
N PRO A 324 -13.25 -5.91 -16.06
CA PRO A 324 -13.71 -4.54 -16.33
C PRO A 324 -12.70 -3.46 -15.92
N SER A 325 -12.03 -3.67 -14.77
CA SER A 325 -10.99 -2.77 -14.26
C SER A 325 -9.67 -2.82 -15.04
N GLY A 326 -9.44 -3.86 -15.85
CA GLY A 326 -8.15 -4.14 -16.50
C GLY A 326 -7.06 -4.68 -15.56
N PHE A 327 -7.29 -4.69 -14.25
CA PHE A 327 -6.36 -5.28 -13.27
C PHE A 327 -6.70 -6.73 -12.99
N THR A 328 -5.66 -7.51 -12.69
CA THR A 328 -5.77 -8.94 -12.44
C THR A 328 -5.47 -9.32 -10.98
N ASN A 329 -5.38 -8.35 -10.06
CA ASN A 329 -5.12 -8.47 -8.61
C ASN A 329 -5.93 -9.61 -7.92
N GLY A 330 -5.55 -10.87 -8.13
CA GLY A 330 -6.28 -12.07 -7.70
C GLY A 330 -7.30 -12.65 -8.70
N ALA A 331 -7.49 -12.04 -9.87
CA ALA A 331 -8.44 -12.49 -10.89
C ALA A 331 -7.87 -13.55 -11.85
N ILE A 332 -6.56 -13.83 -11.80
CA ILE A 332 -5.94 -14.88 -12.63
C ILE A 332 -6.38 -16.26 -12.10
N PRO A 333 -7.07 -17.09 -12.91
CA PRO A 333 -7.46 -18.43 -12.46
C PRO A 333 -6.23 -19.28 -12.11
N ARG A 334 -6.34 -20.10 -11.04
CA ARG A 334 -5.22 -20.92 -10.52
C ARG A 334 -4.54 -21.78 -11.59
N VAL A 335 -5.31 -22.29 -12.54
CA VAL A 335 -4.81 -23.11 -13.66
C VAL A 335 -3.79 -22.37 -14.54
N TYR A 336 -3.85 -21.04 -14.60
CA TYR A 336 -2.90 -20.17 -15.31
C TYR A 336 -1.86 -19.52 -14.39
N GLY A 337 -1.95 -19.74 -13.08
CA GLY A 337 -1.12 -19.06 -12.09
C GLY A 337 0.37 -19.36 -12.22
N ARG A 338 0.76 -20.61 -12.57
CA ARG A 338 2.18 -20.94 -12.82
C ARG A 338 2.73 -20.16 -14.02
N GLN A 339 1.99 -20.10 -15.11
CA GLN A 339 2.39 -19.35 -16.31
C GLN A 339 2.53 -17.85 -16.01
N ALA A 340 1.58 -17.29 -15.27
CA ALA A 340 1.65 -15.89 -14.84
C ALA A 340 2.87 -15.63 -13.93
N SER A 341 3.12 -16.51 -12.95
CA SER A 341 4.25 -16.39 -12.03
C SER A 341 5.59 -16.49 -12.76
N GLU A 342 5.76 -17.42 -13.69
CA GLU A 342 6.99 -17.52 -14.47
C GLU A 342 7.20 -16.32 -15.40
N TYR A 343 6.13 -15.75 -15.96
CA TYR A 343 6.24 -14.53 -16.76
C TYR A 343 6.69 -13.33 -15.91
N VAL A 344 6.19 -13.20 -14.68
CA VAL A 344 6.67 -12.20 -13.71
C VAL A 344 8.17 -12.38 -13.43
N ILE A 345 8.59 -13.61 -13.15
CA ILE A 345 10.00 -13.91 -12.88
C ILE A 345 10.88 -13.65 -14.10
N GLN A 346 10.42 -13.99 -15.30
CA GLN A 346 11.13 -13.72 -16.55
C GLN A 346 11.30 -12.21 -16.78
N ARG A 347 10.24 -11.42 -16.57
CA ARG A 347 10.29 -9.95 -16.70
C ARG A 347 11.30 -9.35 -15.74
N ALA A 348 11.23 -9.72 -14.46
CA ALA A 348 12.18 -9.25 -13.47
C ALA A 348 13.62 -9.68 -13.83
N GLY A 349 13.79 -10.96 -14.20
CA GLY A 349 15.09 -11.54 -14.54
C GLY A 349 15.75 -10.90 -15.77
N ALA A 350 14.95 -10.39 -16.71
CA ALA A 350 15.43 -9.64 -17.87
C ALA A 350 16.07 -8.29 -17.48
N GLN A 351 15.81 -7.79 -16.27
CA GLN A 351 16.39 -6.53 -15.77
C GLN A 351 17.71 -6.74 -15.03
N ARG A 352 18.25 -7.96 -14.96
CA ARG A 352 19.55 -8.21 -14.34
C ARG A 352 20.64 -7.35 -14.96
N GLY A 353 21.44 -6.71 -14.12
CA GLY A 353 22.48 -5.78 -14.54
C GLY A 353 22.03 -4.32 -14.67
N VAL A 354 20.72 -4.03 -14.66
CA VAL A 354 20.22 -2.65 -14.60
C VAL A 354 20.65 -2.01 -13.28
N PRO A 355 21.15 -0.75 -13.27
CA PRO A 355 21.60 -0.09 -12.04
C PRO A 355 20.50 0.05 -10.99
N TYR A 356 20.90 0.06 -9.72
CA TYR A 356 20.04 0.51 -8.65
C TYR A 356 19.82 2.02 -8.74
N SER A 357 18.58 2.47 -8.54
CA SER A 357 18.24 3.88 -8.41
C SER A 357 17.18 4.03 -7.32
N TRP A 358 17.48 4.78 -6.25
CA TRP A 358 16.53 5.05 -5.16
C TRP A 358 15.23 5.67 -5.68
N GLY A 359 14.07 5.05 -5.45
CA GLY A 359 12.78 5.48 -6.02
C GLY A 359 12.63 5.24 -7.52
N GLY A 360 13.55 4.52 -8.16
CA GLY A 360 13.54 4.25 -9.59
C GLY A 360 12.68 3.03 -9.93
N GLY A 361 12.08 3.06 -11.12
CA GLY A 361 11.24 1.98 -11.64
C GLY A 361 9.78 2.38 -11.75
N ASN A 362 9.11 1.91 -12.80
CA ASN A 362 7.68 2.07 -13.00
C ASN A 362 7.11 0.83 -13.71
N ALA A 363 5.82 0.82 -14.03
CA ALA A 363 5.19 -0.36 -14.64
C ALA A 363 5.82 -0.80 -15.98
N VAL A 364 6.50 0.09 -16.70
CA VAL A 364 7.05 -0.19 -18.04
C VAL A 364 8.56 -0.38 -18.07
N GLY A 365 9.30 -0.02 -17.03
CA GLY A 365 10.74 -0.22 -16.99
C GLY A 365 11.48 0.58 -15.92
N PRO A 366 12.82 0.64 -16.02
CA PRO A 366 13.62 1.49 -15.15
C PRO A 366 13.31 2.97 -15.41
N SER A 367 13.35 3.78 -14.36
CA SER A 367 13.12 5.23 -14.44
C SER A 367 14.19 5.98 -13.68
N ARG A 368 14.21 7.31 -13.82
CA ARG A 368 14.93 8.14 -12.86
C ARG A 368 14.33 7.94 -11.47
N GLY A 369 15.20 7.91 -10.47
CA GLY A 369 14.82 7.87 -9.08
C GLY A 369 14.45 9.23 -8.51
N ILE A 370 14.36 9.27 -7.19
CA ILE A 370 14.21 10.48 -6.37
C ILE A 370 15.45 10.62 -5.47
N ASP A 371 15.67 11.80 -4.90
CA ASP A 371 16.78 12.07 -3.96
C ASP A 371 18.13 11.56 -4.51
N SER A 372 18.80 10.64 -3.80
CA SER A 372 20.09 10.07 -4.23
C SER A 372 20.01 9.29 -5.55
N GLY A 373 18.81 8.88 -5.98
CA GLY A 373 18.52 8.24 -7.26
C GLY A 373 18.18 9.20 -8.41
N ALA A 374 18.04 10.51 -8.17
CA ALA A 374 17.54 11.45 -9.18
C ALA A 374 18.39 11.50 -10.47
N GLY A 375 19.70 11.22 -10.36
CA GLY A 375 20.65 11.19 -11.48
C GLY A 375 20.79 9.84 -12.18
N THR A 376 20.18 8.78 -11.66
CA THR A 376 20.38 7.40 -12.12
C THR A 376 19.09 6.87 -12.73
N THR A 377 19.16 6.23 -13.91
CA THR A 377 18.02 5.48 -14.46
C THR A 377 18.18 4.02 -14.09
N GLY A 378 17.23 3.49 -13.31
CA GLY A 378 17.35 2.17 -12.73
C GLY A 378 16.09 1.72 -12.00
N PHE A 379 16.27 0.73 -11.13
CA PHE A 379 15.24 0.23 -10.24
C PHE A 379 15.67 0.36 -8.78
N ASP A 380 14.75 0.69 -7.88
CA ASP A 380 14.86 0.27 -6.48
C ASP A 380 14.15 -1.07 -6.25
N CYS A 381 14.16 -1.52 -5.01
CA CYS A 381 13.61 -2.81 -4.62
C CYS A 381 12.13 -2.96 -5.00
N SER A 382 11.27 -2.05 -4.55
CA SER A 382 9.83 -2.12 -4.77
C SER A 382 9.41 -1.76 -6.20
N GLY A 383 10.18 -0.91 -6.88
CA GLY A 383 10.07 -0.57 -8.29
C GLY A 383 10.34 -1.75 -9.22
N LEU A 384 11.30 -2.61 -8.90
CA LEU A 384 11.53 -3.85 -9.64
C LEU A 384 10.34 -4.81 -9.50
N ILE A 385 9.79 -4.94 -8.29
CA ILE A 385 8.66 -5.84 -8.01
C ILE A 385 7.40 -5.35 -8.73
N LEU A 386 7.04 -4.07 -8.61
CA LEU A 386 5.86 -3.54 -9.32
C LEU A 386 5.99 -3.69 -10.84
N TYR A 387 7.18 -3.46 -11.41
CA TYR A 387 7.44 -3.64 -12.85
C TYR A 387 7.19 -5.08 -13.30
N ALA A 388 7.65 -6.04 -12.50
CA ALA A 388 7.53 -7.46 -12.79
C ALA A 388 6.06 -7.88 -12.81
N PHE A 389 5.31 -7.54 -11.77
CA PHE A 389 3.90 -7.90 -11.58
C PHE A 389 2.96 -7.13 -12.50
N ALA A 390 3.30 -5.90 -12.91
CA ALA A 390 2.53 -5.13 -13.88
C ALA A 390 2.35 -5.86 -15.21
N GLY A 391 3.30 -6.74 -15.60
CA GLY A 391 3.23 -7.50 -16.83
C GLY A 391 2.04 -8.46 -16.93
N VAL A 392 1.52 -8.93 -15.79
CA VAL A 392 0.32 -9.76 -15.74
C VAL A 392 -0.92 -8.97 -15.31
N GLY A 393 -0.82 -7.65 -15.17
CA GLY A 393 -1.91 -6.78 -14.74
C GLY A 393 -2.08 -6.65 -13.23
N ILE A 394 -1.09 -7.06 -12.42
CA ILE A 394 -1.13 -6.86 -10.98
C ILE A 394 -0.55 -5.48 -10.65
N LYS A 395 -1.40 -4.57 -10.14
CA LYS A 395 -1.00 -3.22 -9.71
C LYS A 395 -0.44 -3.31 -8.29
N LEU A 396 0.78 -2.79 -8.10
CA LEU A 396 1.44 -2.67 -6.80
C LEU A 396 1.87 -1.21 -6.58
N PRO A 397 1.78 -0.68 -5.35
CA PRO A 397 2.30 0.64 -5.01
C PRO A 397 3.83 0.62 -5.05
N HIS A 398 4.43 1.80 -5.25
CA HIS A 398 5.88 1.96 -5.25
C HIS A 398 6.41 2.24 -3.83
N TYR A 399 6.17 1.26 -2.95
CA TYR A 399 6.68 1.23 -1.59
C TYR A 399 6.61 -0.19 -1.02
N SER A 400 7.73 -0.71 -0.51
CA SER A 400 7.83 -2.09 -0.02
C SER A 400 6.86 -2.39 1.13
N GLY A 401 6.72 -1.48 2.10
CA GLY A 401 5.81 -1.66 3.23
C GLY A 401 4.34 -1.77 2.80
N ALA A 402 3.91 -0.98 1.82
CA ALA A 402 2.56 -1.09 1.28
C ALA A 402 2.37 -2.34 0.40
N GLN A 403 3.39 -2.73 -0.37
CA GLN A 403 3.39 -4.01 -1.08
C GLN A 403 3.25 -5.18 -0.11
N TYR A 404 3.91 -5.11 1.04
CA TYR A 404 3.83 -6.14 2.08
C TYR A 404 2.39 -6.34 2.53
N ASP A 405 1.61 -5.26 2.72
CA ASP A 405 0.22 -5.34 3.17
C ASP A 405 -0.74 -5.88 2.10
N MET A 406 -0.32 -5.94 0.84
CA MET A 406 -1.10 -6.54 -0.26
C MET A 406 -0.96 -8.07 -0.31
N GLY A 407 -1.83 -8.71 -1.10
CA GLY A 407 -1.76 -10.16 -1.39
C GLY A 407 -1.99 -11.06 -0.17
N ARG A 408 -1.69 -12.35 -0.32
CA ARG A 408 -1.84 -13.34 0.75
C ARG A 408 -0.52 -13.61 1.47
N LYS A 409 -0.54 -13.51 2.80
CA LYS A 409 0.61 -13.85 3.66
C LYS A 409 0.84 -15.36 3.68
N ILE A 410 2.09 -15.78 3.45
CA ILE A 410 2.55 -17.18 3.51
C ILE A 410 3.68 -17.25 4.53
N PRO A 411 3.67 -18.20 5.48
CA PRO A 411 4.80 -18.36 6.40
C PRO A 411 6.10 -18.51 5.60
N THR A 412 7.17 -17.83 6.00
CA THR A 412 8.40 -17.79 5.19
C THR A 412 9.02 -19.17 4.98
N SER A 413 8.80 -20.12 5.90
CA SER A 413 9.19 -21.53 5.75
C SER A 413 8.45 -22.27 4.61
N GLN A 414 7.35 -21.73 4.12
CA GLN A 414 6.54 -22.26 3.02
C GLN A 414 6.65 -21.43 1.74
N ALA A 415 7.63 -20.52 1.68
CA ALA A 415 7.86 -19.70 0.51
C ALA A 415 8.07 -20.57 -0.74
N ARG A 416 7.44 -20.18 -1.83
CA ARG A 416 7.54 -20.83 -3.14
C ARG A 416 8.04 -19.82 -4.16
N ARG A 417 8.68 -20.34 -5.21
CA ARG A 417 9.10 -19.53 -6.36
C ARG A 417 7.97 -18.61 -6.84
N GLY A 418 8.25 -17.32 -6.98
CA GLY A 418 7.27 -16.29 -7.32
C GLY A 418 6.60 -15.60 -6.12
N ASP A 419 6.79 -16.10 -4.89
CA ASP A 419 6.47 -15.34 -3.68
C ASP A 419 7.46 -14.19 -3.50
N VAL A 420 7.07 -13.18 -2.75
CA VAL A 420 7.85 -11.95 -2.53
C VAL A 420 8.28 -11.88 -1.06
N ILE A 421 9.58 -11.77 -0.85
CA ILE A 421 10.24 -11.69 0.46
C ILE A 421 10.35 -10.23 0.86
N PHE A 422 10.12 -9.94 2.14
CA PHE A 422 10.19 -8.59 2.71
C PHE A 422 11.16 -8.56 3.89
N TYR A 423 11.74 -7.40 4.12
CA TYR A 423 12.67 -7.14 5.21
C TYR A 423 12.29 -5.87 5.97
N GLY A 424 12.73 -5.77 7.22
CA GLY A 424 12.49 -4.64 8.10
C GLY A 424 11.14 -4.69 8.83
N PRO A 425 10.94 -3.80 9.81
CA PRO A 425 9.64 -3.58 10.44
C PRO A 425 8.57 -3.35 9.38
N GLY A 426 7.46 -4.09 9.50
CA GLY A 426 6.32 -4.03 8.56
C GLY A 426 6.65 -4.21 7.07
N GLY A 427 7.79 -4.84 6.75
CA GLY A 427 8.27 -5.05 5.39
C GLY A 427 8.77 -3.78 4.70
N SER A 428 9.12 -2.75 5.47
CA SER A 428 9.43 -1.42 4.95
C SER A 428 10.88 -1.24 4.47
N GLN A 429 11.82 -2.11 4.81
CA GLN A 429 13.24 -1.91 4.48
C GLN A 429 13.55 -2.29 3.03
N HIS A 430 13.15 -3.50 2.63
CA HIS A 430 13.55 -4.09 1.36
C HIS A 430 12.57 -5.16 0.91
N VAL A 431 12.55 -5.42 -0.39
CA VAL A 431 11.69 -6.42 -1.01
C VAL A 431 12.43 -7.15 -2.14
N ALA A 432 12.21 -8.46 -2.26
CA ALA A 432 12.86 -9.31 -3.26
C ALA A 432 11.94 -10.42 -3.78
N LEU A 433 12.11 -10.81 -5.05
CA LEU A 433 11.32 -11.88 -5.67
C LEU A 433 11.99 -13.24 -5.41
N PHE A 434 11.32 -14.15 -4.71
CA PHE A 434 11.86 -15.48 -4.41
C PHE A 434 11.89 -16.35 -5.67
N LEU A 435 13.04 -16.92 -5.99
CA LEU A 435 13.24 -17.75 -7.19
C LEU A 435 13.15 -19.26 -6.90
N GLY A 436 12.98 -19.65 -5.64
CA GLY A 436 13.16 -21.02 -5.18
C GLY A 436 14.64 -21.32 -4.86
N ASN A 437 14.91 -22.51 -4.31
CA ASN A 437 16.28 -23.00 -4.03
C ASN A 437 17.15 -22.03 -3.20
N GLY A 438 16.54 -21.26 -2.29
CA GLY A 438 17.27 -20.28 -1.48
C GLY A 438 17.84 -19.10 -2.27
N GLN A 439 17.32 -18.82 -3.47
CA GLN A 439 17.71 -17.67 -4.30
C GLN A 439 16.57 -16.65 -4.39
N MET A 440 16.94 -15.38 -4.52
CA MET A 440 16.02 -14.28 -4.75
C MET A 440 16.58 -13.30 -5.78
N LEU A 441 15.70 -12.57 -6.45
CA LEU A 441 16.04 -11.49 -7.37
C LEU A 441 15.71 -10.15 -6.72
N GLU A 442 16.66 -9.23 -6.74
CA GLU A 442 16.55 -7.95 -6.03
C GLU A 442 17.29 -6.82 -6.73
N ALA A 443 16.89 -5.58 -6.43
CA ALA A 443 17.65 -4.36 -6.64
C ALA A 443 18.07 -3.83 -5.25
N PRO A 444 19.32 -4.07 -4.80
CA PRO A 444 19.61 -4.10 -3.36
C PRO A 444 19.91 -2.73 -2.73
N TYR A 445 20.80 -1.91 -3.31
CA TYR A 445 21.23 -0.62 -2.75
C TYR A 445 22.03 0.20 -3.77
N THR A 446 22.25 1.49 -3.48
CA THR A 446 22.98 2.45 -4.32
C THR A 446 24.38 1.96 -4.71
N GLY A 447 24.74 2.06 -5.99
CA GLY A 447 26.01 1.54 -6.52
C GLY A 447 26.01 0.04 -6.83
N SER A 448 24.91 -0.67 -6.57
CA SER A 448 24.68 -2.05 -7.00
C SER A 448 23.80 -2.11 -8.26
N ASN A 449 23.56 -3.32 -8.76
CA ASN A 449 22.69 -3.59 -9.90
C ASN A 449 21.66 -4.66 -9.54
N VAL A 450 20.58 -4.76 -10.31
CA VAL A 450 19.62 -5.88 -10.24
C VAL A 450 20.37 -7.20 -10.38
N LYS A 451 20.23 -8.09 -9.41
CA LYS A 451 21.00 -9.34 -9.34
C LYS A 451 20.28 -10.45 -8.59
N VAL A 452 20.78 -11.67 -8.77
CA VAL A 452 20.33 -12.84 -8.02
C VAL A 452 21.15 -12.97 -6.72
N SER A 453 20.48 -12.72 -5.61
CA SER A 453 20.86 -12.89 -4.20
C SER A 453 20.75 -14.35 -3.71
N PRO A 454 21.63 -14.92 -2.85
CA PRO A 454 21.16 -15.89 -1.87
C PRO A 454 20.16 -15.23 -0.92
N VAL A 455 19.13 -15.96 -0.49
CA VAL A 455 18.13 -15.45 0.48
C VAL A 455 18.81 -15.14 1.81
N ARG A 456 18.56 -13.94 2.33
CA ARG A 456 19.00 -13.50 3.65
C ARG A 456 17.87 -13.70 4.66
N THR A 457 18.20 -14.05 5.90
CA THR A 457 17.18 -14.30 6.95
C THR A 457 17.13 -13.22 8.02
N SER A 458 18.24 -12.52 8.25
CA SER A 458 18.30 -11.39 9.19
C SER A 458 17.40 -10.25 8.73
N GLY A 459 16.55 -9.74 9.62
CA GLY A 459 15.56 -8.70 9.29
C GLY A 459 14.42 -9.16 8.40
N MET A 460 14.33 -10.44 8.01
CA MET A 460 13.27 -10.93 7.14
C MET A 460 11.95 -11.05 7.91
N THR A 461 10.85 -10.67 7.27
CA THR A 461 9.51 -10.78 7.86
C THR A 461 9.11 -12.26 8.09
N PRO A 462 8.23 -12.54 9.08
CA PRO A 462 7.75 -13.90 9.35
C PRO A 462 6.88 -14.48 8.22
N TYR A 463 6.40 -13.61 7.32
CA TYR A 463 5.63 -13.98 6.15
C TYR A 463 6.27 -13.43 4.88
N VAL A 464 6.19 -14.21 3.80
CA VAL A 464 6.30 -13.73 2.42
C VAL A 464 4.91 -13.42 1.87
N VAL A 465 4.82 -12.70 0.75
CA VAL A 465 3.54 -12.39 0.09
C VAL A 465 3.40 -13.16 -1.20
N ARG A 466 2.23 -13.78 -1.40
CA ARG A 466 1.81 -14.37 -2.66
C ARG A 466 0.75 -13.50 -3.33
N TYR A 467 1.08 -12.99 -4.51
CA TYR A 467 0.14 -12.23 -5.35
C TYR A 467 -0.55 -13.10 -6.42
N ILE A 468 0.04 -14.24 -6.79
CA ILE A 468 -0.48 -15.15 -7.82
C ILE A 468 -0.62 -16.55 -7.23
N GLU A 469 -1.83 -17.09 -7.28
CA GLU A 469 -2.15 -18.43 -6.78
C GLU A 469 -1.96 -19.50 -7.85
N TYR A 470 -1.30 -20.62 -7.50
CA TYR A 470 -1.07 -21.76 -8.41
C TYR A 470 -0.88 -23.10 -7.71
#